data_AF-A0A4Q8QK86-F1
#
_entry.id   AF-A0A4Q8QK86-F1
#
_cell.length_a   1.000
_cell.length_b   1.000
_cell.length_c   1.000
_cell.angle_alpha   90.00
_cell.angle_beta   90.00
_cell.angle_gamma   90.00
#
_symmetry.space_group_name_H-M   'P 1'
#
loop_
_entity.id
_entity.type
_entity.pdbx_description
1 polymer ?
#
loop_
_entity_poly.entity_id
_entity_poly.type
_entity_poly.pdbx_seq_one_letter_code
_entity_poly.pdbx_strand_id
1 'polypeptide(L)'
;MRAQVLEKLEAGRVRYGEFASAPGSGPCGLFFVQGPCGCKLRIVGFVRPGWEHVSVSTPRRCPNWEEMCFVKDLFWDEEECVMQLHPPHSQYVNNSRYCLHLWKPTRQEIPMPPTSFVGLVGLGPSEAAILFERMRALL
;
A
#
# COMPACT_ATOMS: atom_id res chain seq x y z
N MET A 1 -9.21 7.18 -2.98
CA MET A 1 -8.76 7.38 -1.58
C MET A 1 -9.94 7.86 -0.76
N ARG A 2 -10.11 7.31 0.44
CA ARG A 2 -11.23 7.60 1.35
C ARG A 2 -11.22 9.08 1.75
N ALA A 3 -12.35 9.77 1.57
CA ALA A 3 -12.52 11.14 2.05
C ALA A 3 -12.52 11.21 3.58
N GLN A 4 -13.19 10.25 4.22
CA GLN A 4 -13.17 10.04 5.66
C GLN A 4 -12.23 8.90 6.01
N VAL A 5 -11.21 9.20 6.81
CA VAL A 5 -10.26 8.18 7.28
C VAL A 5 -10.86 7.32 8.37
N LEU A 6 -10.42 6.07 8.43
CA LEU A 6 -10.82 5.14 9.50
C LEU A 6 -10.30 5.63 10.85
N GLU A 7 -11.05 5.35 11.93
CA GLU A 7 -10.70 5.76 13.29
C GLU A 7 -9.28 5.31 13.70
N LYS A 8 -8.88 4.09 13.29
CA LYS A 8 -7.54 3.56 13.53
C LYS A 8 -6.44 4.44 12.92
N LEU A 9 -6.65 4.95 11.71
CA LEU A 9 -5.70 5.86 11.06
C LEU A 9 -5.72 7.23 11.76
N GLU A 10 -6.91 7.76 12.05
CA GLU A 10 -7.08 9.06 12.71
C GLU A 10 -6.48 9.11 14.12
N ALA A 11 -6.54 8.02 14.88
CA ALA A 11 -5.88 7.87 16.17
C ALA A 11 -4.35 8.00 16.07
N GLY A 12 -3.77 7.63 14.93
CA GLY A 12 -2.35 7.75 14.65
C GLY A 12 -1.92 9.12 14.11
N ARG A 13 -2.83 10.06 13.86
CA ARG A 13 -2.52 11.38 13.27
C ARG A 13 -1.58 12.18 14.15
N VAL A 14 -0.52 12.73 13.54
CA VAL A 14 0.34 13.73 14.19
C VAL A 14 -0.37 15.08 14.18
N ARG A 15 -0.58 15.65 15.37
CA ARG A 15 -1.38 16.87 15.59
C ARG A 15 -0.56 18.11 15.92
N TYR A 16 0.74 17.95 16.18
CA TYR A 16 1.65 19.04 16.53
C TYR A 16 3.02 18.82 15.89
N GLY A 17 3.71 19.91 15.57
CA GLY A 17 5.03 19.88 14.93
C GLY A 17 4.99 19.82 13.41
N GLU A 18 6.11 19.44 12.81
CA GLU A 18 6.28 19.41 11.36
C GLU A 18 5.38 18.34 10.71
N PHE A 19 4.75 18.68 9.58
CA PHE A 19 3.79 17.83 8.86
C PHE A 19 2.54 17.42 9.67
N ALA A 20 2.28 18.08 10.80
CA ALA A 20 1.06 17.88 11.55
C ALA A 20 -0.17 18.34 10.77
N SER A 21 -1.32 17.77 11.10
CA SER A 21 -2.61 18.11 10.51
C SER A 21 -3.70 18.09 11.58
N ALA A 22 -4.74 18.90 11.40
CA ALA A 22 -5.87 18.96 12.32
C ALA A 22 -6.68 17.65 12.29
N PRO A 23 -7.35 17.27 13.38
CA PRO A 23 -8.28 16.16 13.36
C PRO A 23 -9.33 16.34 12.26
N GLY A 24 -9.65 15.26 11.55
CA GLY A 24 -10.63 15.29 10.47
C GLY A 24 -10.14 15.91 9.16
N SER A 25 -8.84 16.14 8.98
CA SER A 25 -8.25 16.65 7.71
C SER A 25 -8.27 15.64 6.55
N GLY A 26 -9.12 14.61 6.61
CA GLY A 26 -9.18 13.54 5.62
C GLY A 26 -7.88 12.73 5.54
N PRO A 27 -7.53 12.16 4.38
CA PRO A 27 -6.38 11.24 4.26
C PRO A 27 -5.02 11.94 4.19
N CYS A 28 -4.99 13.28 4.05
CA CYS A 28 -3.75 14.03 4.03
C CYS A 28 -3.18 14.17 5.45
N GLY A 29 -1.90 13.83 5.63
CA GLY A 29 -1.20 14.02 6.90
C GLY A 29 -0.09 13.02 7.17
N LEU A 30 0.57 13.22 8.30
CA LEU A 30 1.53 12.29 8.89
C LEU A 30 0.84 11.45 9.97
N PHE A 31 1.06 10.13 9.93
CA PHE A 31 0.46 9.17 10.84
C PHE A 31 1.51 8.19 11.37
N PHE A 32 1.32 7.78 12.62
CA PHE A 32 2.05 6.67 13.23
C PHE A 32 1.06 5.59 13.67
N VAL A 33 1.11 4.43 13.03
CA VAL A 33 0.16 3.34 13.26
C VAL A 33 0.93 2.05 13.57
N GLN A 34 0.45 1.28 14.54
CA GLN A 34 1.00 -0.05 14.79
C GLN A 34 0.61 -0.99 13.64
N GLY A 35 1.58 -1.48 12.90
CA GLY A 35 1.38 -2.42 11.80
C GLY A 35 1.10 -3.85 12.28
N PRO A 36 0.52 -4.69 11.41
CA PRO A 36 0.11 -6.06 11.76
C PRO A 36 1.29 -6.97 12.12
N CYS A 37 2.51 -6.67 11.63
CA CYS A 37 3.70 -7.49 11.85
C CYS A 37 4.59 -6.97 13.00
N GLY A 38 4.00 -6.30 13.99
CA GLY A 38 4.72 -5.84 15.19
C GLY A 38 5.65 -4.62 14.98
N CYS A 39 5.58 -3.95 13.83
CA CYS A 39 6.36 -2.73 13.57
C CYS A 39 5.47 -1.47 13.59
N LYS A 40 5.96 -0.39 14.21
CA LYS A 40 5.33 0.92 14.12
C LYS A 40 5.64 1.54 12.75
N LEU A 41 4.61 1.81 11.97
CA LEU A 41 4.69 2.37 10.63
C LEU A 41 4.62 3.89 10.69
N ARG A 42 5.54 4.57 10.00
CA ARG A 42 5.41 5.99 9.67
C ARG A 42 4.75 6.10 8.31
N ILE A 43 3.57 6.67 8.27
CA ILE A 43 2.74 6.75 7.06
C ILE A 43 2.52 8.22 6.72
N VAL A 44 2.68 8.60 5.46
CA VAL A 44 2.35 9.95 4.99
C VAL A 44 1.43 9.84 3.79
N GLY A 45 0.23 10.40 3.92
CA GLY A 45 -0.79 10.46 2.87
C GLY A 45 -0.87 11.84 2.25
N PHE A 46 -1.02 11.91 0.93
CA PHE A 46 -1.22 13.14 0.18
C PHE A 46 -2.14 12.93 -1.01
N VAL A 47 -2.97 13.94 -1.28
CA VAL A 47 -3.71 14.08 -2.53
C VAL A 47 -3.16 15.29 -3.28
N ARG A 48 -2.71 15.09 -4.51
CA ARG A 48 -2.26 16.14 -5.43
C ARG A 48 -3.10 16.09 -6.71
N PRO A 49 -3.16 17.17 -7.51
CA PRO A 49 -3.87 17.14 -8.78
C PRO A 49 -3.43 15.94 -9.64
N GLY A 50 -4.37 15.04 -9.92
CA GLY A 50 -4.13 13.84 -10.73
C GLY A 50 -3.64 12.60 -9.97
N TRP A 51 -3.29 12.70 -8.69
CA TRP A 51 -2.63 11.62 -7.95
C TRP A 51 -3.06 11.53 -6.48
N GLU A 52 -3.37 10.32 -6.05
CA GLU A 52 -3.41 9.92 -4.65
C GLU A 52 -2.11 9.17 -4.32
N HIS A 53 -1.54 9.47 -3.16
CA HIS A 53 -0.24 8.96 -2.77
C HIS A 53 -0.19 8.63 -1.28
N VAL A 54 0.36 7.46 -0.95
CA VAL A 54 0.76 7.11 0.40
C VAL A 54 2.21 6.63 0.39
N SER A 55 3.01 7.12 1.32
CA SER A 55 4.34 6.59 1.61
C SER A 55 4.35 5.92 2.97
N VAL A 56 5.00 4.77 3.05
CA VAL A 56 5.12 3.98 4.28
C VAL A 56 6.59 3.74 4.54
N SER A 57 7.05 4.00 5.75
CA SER A 57 8.44 3.77 6.14
C SER A 57 8.54 3.16 7.53
N THR A 58 9.62 2.39 7.72
CA THR A 58 9.99 1.84 9.03
C THR A 58 11.44 2.21 9.36
N PRO A 59 11.86 2.15 10.64
CA PRO A 59 13.19 2.61 11.03
C PRO A 59 14.33 1.69 10.60
N ARG A 60 14.09 0.39 10.35
CA ARG A 60 15.17 -0.62 10.21
C ARG A 60 15.10 -1.51 8.97
N ARG A 61 13.97 -1.54 8.28
CA ARG A 61 13.75 -2.38 7.09
C ARG A 61 12.67 -1.80 6.19
N CYS A 62 12.61 -2.23 4.94
CA CYS A 62 11.44 -1.92 4.12
C CYS A 62 10.16 -2.45 4.78
N PRO A 63 9.02 -1.74 4.67
CA PRO A 63 7.71 -2.33 4.94
C PRO A 63 7.55 -3.63 4.16
N ASN A 64 6.92 -4.63 4.77
CA ASN A 64 6.66 -5.91 4.10
C ASN A 64 5.29 -5.88 3.37
N TRP A 65 4.98 -6.94 2.63
CA TRP A 65 3.74 -7.02 1.87
C TRP A 65 2.48 -6.89 2.73
N GLU A 66 2.41 -7.60 3.86
CA GLU A 66 1.26 -7.55 4.78
C GLU A 66 1.03 -6.14 5.35
N GLU A 67 2.10 -5.43 5.70
CA GLU A 67 2.02 -4.04 6.15
C GLU A 67 1.57 -3.09 5.03
N MET A 68 2.00 -3.33 3.80
CA MET A 68 1.55 -2.53 2.65
C MET A 68 0.08 -2.79 2.30
N CYS A 69 -0.40 -4.04 2.36
CA CYS A 69 -1.82 -4.36 2.23
C CYS A 69 -2.64 -3.69 3.34
N PHE A 70 -2.19 -3.82 4.60
CA PHE A 70 -2.81 -3.15 5.73
C PHE A 70 -2.94 -1.64 5.51
N VAL A 71 -1.88 -0.98 5.03
CA VAL A 71 -1.94 0.46 4.73
C VAL A 71 -2.85 0.76 3.54
N LYS A 72 -2.90 -0.05 2.49
CA LYS A 72 -3.86 0.12 1.39
C LYS A 72 -5.29 0.22 1.94
N ASP A 73 -5.67 -0.71 2.83
CA ASP A 73 -7.03 -0.80 3.35
C ASP A 73 -7.42 0.40 4.24
N LEU A 74 -6.44 1.07 4.85
CA LEU A 74 -6.68 2.29 5.62
C LEU A 74 -7.05 3.49 4.75
N PHE A 75 -6.58 3.53 3.50
CA PHE A 75 -6.64 4.71 2.63
C PHE A 75 -7.55 4.56 1.42
N TRP A 76 -7.83 3.34 0.97
CA TRP A 76 -8.61 3.06 -0.23
C TRP A 76 -9.69 2.00 0.03
N ASP A 77 -10.68 1.93 -0.86
CA ASP A 77 -11.63 0.83 -0.89
C ASP A 77 -10.99 -0.49 -1.34
N GLU A 78 -11.62 -1.61 -0.98
CA GLU A 78 -11.10 -2.95 -1.26
C GLU A 78 -10.90 -3.15 -2.78
N GLU A 79 -11.87 -2.70 -3.58
CA GLU A 79 -11.89 -2.76 -5.05
C GLU A 79 -11.04 -1.68 -5.74
N GLU A 80 -10.44 -0.73 -4.99
CA GLU A 80 -9.58 0.29 -5.60
C GLU A 80 -8.18 -0.28 -5.90
N CYS A 81 -7.82 -0.29 -7.18
CA CYS A 81 -6.47 -0.63 -7.63
C CYS A 81 -5.47 0.48 -7.25
N VAL A 82 -4.33 0.08 -6.68
CA VAL A 82 -3.18 0.94 -6.37
C VAL A 82 -1.91 0.27 -6.86
N MET A 83 -0.89 1.05 -7.21
CA MET A 83 0.36 0.52 -7.74
C MET A 83 1.59 0.95 -6.93
N GLN A 84 2.58 0.06 -6.88
CA GLN A 84 3.96 0.38 -6.55
C GLN A 84 4.76 0.36 -7.84
N LEU A 85 5.63 1.34 -8.04
CA LEU A 85 6.41 1.49 -9.26
C LEU A 85 7.90 1.46 -8.93
N HIS A 86 8.67 0.88 -9.85
CA HIS A 86 10.10 1.07 -9.95
C HIS A 86 10.36 2.05 -11.11
N PRO A 87 10.56 3.36 -10.84
CA PRO A 87 10.85 4.32 -11.89
C PRO A 87 12.14 3.97 -12.66
N PRO A 88 12.44 4.61 -13.80
CA PRO A 88 13.76 4.54 -14.39
C PRO A 88 14.84 5.00 -13.39
N HIS A 89 16.02 4.35 -13.38
CA HIS A 89 17.12 4.68 -12.44
C HIS A 89 17.45 6.17 -12.39
N SER A 90 17.45 6.83 -13.56
CA SER A 90 17.72 8.27 -13.71
C SER A 90 16.70 9.20 -13.04
N GLN A 91 15.54 8.67 -12.65
CA GLN A 91 14.46 9.42 -12.01
C GLN A 91 14.19 8.94 -10.57
N TYR A 92 15.01 8.04 -10.01
CA TYR A 92 14.84 7.62 -8.62
C TYR A 92 15.08 8.78 -7.66
N VAL A 93 14.09 9.03 -6.81
CA VAL A 93 14.22 9.88 -5.64
C VAL A 93 14.13 8.98 -4.42
N ASN A 94 15.24 8.86 -3.67
CA ASN A 94 15.30 8.05 -2.45
C ASN A 94 15.75 8.89 -1.26
N ASN A 95 14.78 9.56 -0.62
CA ASN A 95 15.01 10.36 0.58
C ASN A 95 14.88 9.55 1.87
N SER A 96 14.50 8.26 1.78
CA SER A 96 14.32 7.38 2.94
C SER A 96 14.60 5.94 2.53
N ARG A 97 15.69 5.39 3.07
CA ARG A 97 16.22 4.05 2.73
C ARG A 97 15.17 2.94 2.80
N TYR A 98 14.18 3.07 3.67
CA TYR A 98 13.21 2.05 4.00
C TYR A 98 11.78 2.54 3.78
N CYS A 99 11.53 3.10 2.59
CA CYS A 99 10.23 3.63 2.21
C CYS A 99 9.67 2.95 0.98
N LEU A 100 8.40 2.56 1.05
CA LEU A 100 7.60 2.10 -0.08
C LEU A 100 6.43 3.06 -0.32
N HIS A 101 5.96 3.11 -1.56
CA HIS A 101 4.98 4.10 -2.00
C HIS A 101 3.83 3.42 -2.73
N LEU A 102 2.58 3.75 -2.37
CA LEU A 102 1.37 3.39 -3.09
C LEU A 102 0.87 4.62 -3.86
N TRP A 103 0.54 4.41 -5.13
CA TRP A 103 0.06 5.44 -6.03
C TRP A 103 -1.25 5.04 -6.69
N LYS A 104 -2.13 6.02 -6.88
CA LYS A 104 -3.33 5.86 -7.71
C LYS A 104 -3.56 7.13 -8.55
N PRO A 105 -3.57 7.05 -9.89
CA PRO A 105 -3.97 8.18 -10.72
C PRO A 105 -5.48 8.42 -10.54
N THR A 106 -5.90 9.69 -10.53
CA THR A 106 -7.32 10.06 -10.34
C THR A 106 -8.08 10.32 -11.63
N ARG A 107 -7.37 10.30 -12.77
CA ARG A 107 -7.92 10.63 -14.11
C ARG A 107 -7.76 9.49 -15.12
N GLN A 108 -7.19 8.37 -14.69
CA GLN A 108 -6.90 7.21 -15.54
C GLN A 108 -7.08 5.95 -14.70
N GLU A 109 -7.44 4.86 -15.35
CA GLU A 109 -7.43 3.54 -14.72
C GLU A 109 -6.01 2.96 -14.76
N ILE A 110 -5.64 2.21 -13.73
CA ILE A 110 -4.38 1.48 -13.72
C ILE A 110 -4.58 0.26 -14.62
N PRO A 111 -3.75 0.07 -15.66
CA PRO A 111 -3.87 -1.10 -16.52
C PRO A 111 -3.55 -2.35 -15.70
N MET A 112 -4.50 -3.28 -15.66
CA MET A 112 -4.32 -4.59 -15.04
C MET A 112 -4.08 -5.63 -16.13
N PRO A 113 -3.10 -6.54 -15.97
CA PRO A 113 -2.92 -7.64 -16.91
C PRO A 113 -4.15 -8.57 -16.86
N PRO A 114 -4.40 -9.35 -17.93
CA PRO A 114 -5.36 -10.46 -17.88
C PRO A 114 -5.08 -11.36 -16.66
N THR A 115 -6.14 -11.73 -15.93
CA THR A 115 -6.01 -12.52 -14.68
C THR A 115 -5.35 -13.88 -14.89
N SER A 116 -5.50 -14.45 -16.09
CA SER A 116 -4.84 -15.69 -16.51
C SER A 116 -3.31 -15.59 -16.56
N PHE A 117 -2.74 -14.39 -16.66
CA PHE A 117 -1.28 -14.21 -16.62
C PHE A 117 -0.74 -14.30 -15.19
N VAL A 118 -1.60 -14.14 -14.19
CA VAL A 118 -1.27 -14.30 -12.77
C VAL A 118 -1.42 -15.76 -12.36
N GLY A 119 -2.48 -16.44 -12.80
CA GLY A 119 -2.65 -17.88 -12.59
C GLY A 119 -4.07 -18.42 -12.81
N LEU A 120 -4.31 -19.57 -12.17
CA LEU A 120 -5.57 -20.32 -12.06
C LEU A 120 -6.76 -19.50 -11.53
N VAL A 121 -7.59 -18.85 -12.36
CA VAL A 121 -8.79 -18.14 -11.85
C VAL A 121 -9.70 -19.13 -11.10
N GLY A 122 -10.05 -18.79 -9.85
CA GLY A 122 -10.87 -19.62 -8.98
C GLY A 122 -10.11 -20.69 -8.20
N LEU A 123 -8.79 -20.80 -8.37
CA LEU A 123 -7.95 -21.75 -7.63
C LEU A 123 -7.30 -21.05 -6.43
N GLY A 124 -7.64 -21.48 -5.22
CA GLY A 124 -7.04 -20.97 -4.00
C GLY A 124 -5.60 -21.49 -3.80
N PRO A 125 -4.83 -20.90 -2.86
CA PRO A 125 -3.45 -21.31 -2.59
C PRO A 125 -3.30 -22.80 -2.24
N SER A 126 -4.25 -23.35 -1.48
CA SER A 126 -4.25 -24.76 -1.07
C SER A 126 -4.48 -25.70 -2.25
N GLU A 127 -5.47 -25.40 -3.09
CA GLU A 127 -5.78 -26.18 -4.28
C GLU A 127 -4.65 -26.09 -5.32
N ALA A 128 -4.03 -24.92 -5.46
CA ALA A 128 -2.86 -24.74 -6.31
C ALA A 128 -1.66 -25.58 -5.84
N ALA A 129 -1.40 -25.64 -4.53
CA ALA A 129 -0.34 -26.48 -3.98
C ALA A 129 -0.57 -27.96 -4.28
N ILE A 130 -1.80 -28.46 -4.11
CA ILE A 130 -2.16 -29.86 -4.45
C ILE A 130 -1.94 -30.14 -5.94
N LEU A 131 -2.33 -29.20 -6.82
CA LEU A 131 -2.13 -29.33 -8.26
C LEU A 131 -0.64 -29.43 -8.61
N PHE A 132 0.21 -28.55 -8.04
CA PHE A 132 1.64 -28.56 -8.30
C PHE A 132 2.33 -29.84 -7.79
N GLU A 133 1.94 -30.36 -6.64
CA GLU A 133 2.46 -31.64 -6.13
C GLU A 133 2.08 -32.81 -7.05
N ARG A 134 0.85 -32.83 -7.58
CA ARG A 134 0.43 -33.84 -8.56
C ARG A 134 1.22 -33.72 -9.87
N MET A 135 1.49 -32.51 -10.35
CA MET A 135 2.29 -32.29 -11.55
C MET A 135 3.73 -32.76 -11.37
N ARG A 136 4.32 -32.55 -10.18
CA ARG A 136 5.68 -33.01 -9.86
C ARG A 136 5.78 -34.53 -9.80
N ALA A 137 4.74 -35.23 -9.33
CA ALA A 137 4.73 -36.69 -9.27
C ALA A 137 4.61 -37.38 -10.65
N LEU A 138 4.34 -36.61 -11.71
CA LEU A 138 4.20 -37.09 -13.10
C LEU A 138 5.44 -36.81 -13.97
N LEU A 139 6.47 -36.16 -13.42
CA LEU A 139 7.76 -35.88 -14.05
C LEU A 139 8.86 -36.77 -13.44
#